data_AF-A0A8E5J6Z4-F1
#
_entry.id   AF-A0A8E5J6Z4-F1
#
_cell.length_a   1.000
_cell.length_b   1.000
_cell.length_c   1.000
_cell.angle_alpha   90.00
_cell.angle_beta   90.00
_cell.angle_gamma   90.00
#
_symmetry.space_group_name_H-M   'P 1'
#
loop_
_entity.id
_entity.type
_entity.pdbx_description
1 polymer ?
#
loop_
_entity_poly.entity_id
_entity_poly.type
_entity_poly.pdbx_seq_one_letter_code
_entity_poly.pdbx_strand_id
1 'polypeptide(L)'
;MDGIKYAVFTNKSIRLFEKNQYTFNVESGLTKTEIKRWVELFFGVKVIAMNSHRLPGKGKRRGRIMEHTMHYRRIIITLQRGYSILPLKKINLNT
;
A
#
# COMPACT_ATOMS: atom_id res chain seq x y z
N MET A 1 -1.24 -13.46 10.25
CA MET A 1 -0.81 -13.40 8.83
C MET A 1 -1.13 -12.00 8.33
N ASP A 2 -0.16 -11.08 8.43
CA ASP A 2 -0.35 -9.68 8.03
C ASP A 2 0.07 -9.50 6.58
N GLY A 3 -0.91 -9.52 5.67
CA GLY A 3 -0.69 -9.41 4.23
C GLY A 3 -0.24 -8.02 3.76
N ILE A 4 -0.57 -6.99 4.53
CA ILE A 4 -0.28 -5.58 4.23
C ILE A 4 0.48 -4.99 5.41
N LYS A 5 1.68 -4.47 5.15
CA LYS A 5 2.50 -3.89 6.22
C LYS A 5 2.16 -2.42 6.46
N TYR A 6 2.11 -1.60 5.40
CA TYR A 6 1.84 -0.17 5.55
C TYR A 6 1.30 0.48 4.28
N ALA A 7 0.45 1.49 4.46
CA ALA A 7 0.04 2.41 3.40
C ALA A 7 1.19 3.37 3.06
N VAL A 8 1.30 3.73 1.78
CA VAL A 8 2.36 4.61 1.29
C VAL A 8 1.81 6.00 1.03
N PHE A 9 2.31 6.99 1.76
CA PHE A 9 1.95 8.39 1.59
C PHE A 9 3.10 9.16 0.93
N THR A 10 2.86 9.63 -0.28
CA THR A 10 3.75 10.43 -1.14
C THR A 10 2.88 11.32 -2.02
N ASN A 11 3.41 12.42 -2.56
CA ASN A 11 2.65 13.28 -3.49
C ASN A 11 2.03 12.49 -4.65
N LYS A 12 2.74 11.47 -5.16
CA LYS A 12 2.23 10.58 -6.19
C LYS A 12 1.06 9.72 -5.69
N SER A 13 1.15 9.14 -4.50
CA SER A 13 0.04 8.32 -3.99
C SER A 13 -1.18 9.17 -3.63
N ILE A 14 -1.00 10.43 -3.23
CA ILE A 14 -2.11 11.37 -3.04
C ILE A 14 -2.84 11.65 -4.37
N ARG A 15 -2.11 11.89 -5.46
CA ARG A 15 -2.71 12.02 -6.81
C ARG A 15 -3.44 10.76 -7.28
N LEU A 16 -2.97 9.58 -6.88
CA LEU A 16 -3.63 8.31 -7.19
C LEU A 16 -4.86 8.09 -6.32
N PHE A 17 -4.83 8.56 -5.08
CA PHE A 17 -5.94 8.47 -4.15
C PHE A 17 -7.18 9.22 -4.66
N GLU A 18 -7.00 10.40 -5.28
CA GLU A 18 -8.08 11.13 -5.99
C GLU A 18 -8.79 10.28 -7.06
N LYS A 19 -8.10 9.27 -7.59
CA LYS A 19 -8.61 8.34 -8.60
C LYS A 19 -9.10 7.01 -8.01
N ASN A 20 -9.36 6.94 -6.71
CA ASN A 20 -9.68 5.71 -5.96
C ASN A 20 -8.61 4.62 -6.09
N GLN A 21 -7.35 5.02 -6.22
CA GLN A 21 -6.21 4.12 -6.26
C GLN A 21 -5.36 4.25 -4.99
N TYR A 22 -5.17 3.15 -4.30
CA TYR A 22 -4.51 3.09 -3.01
C TYR A 22 -3.18 2.38 -3.14
N THR A 23 -2.14 2.95 -2.52
CA THR A 23 -0.78 2.39 -2.60
C THR A 23 -0.39 1.76 -1.27
N PHE A 24 -0.01 0.49 -1.30
CA PHE A 24 0.41 -0.28 -0.14
C PHE A 24 1.77 -0.92 -0.37
N ASN A 25 2.55 -1.07 0.68
CA ASN A 25 3.71 -1.94 0.69
C ASN A 25 3.34 -3.26 1.38
N VAL A 26 3.62 -4.34 0.69
CA VAL A 26 3.29 -5.71 1.09
C VAL A 26 4.55 -6.56 1.15
N GLU A 27 4.45 -7.69 1.83
CA GLU A 27 5.51 -8.69 1.86
C GLU A 27 5.72 -9.32 0.47
N SER A 28 6.98 -9.58 0.10
CA SER A 28 7.33 -10.07 -1.24
C SER A 28 6.85 -11.49 -1.53
N GLY A 29 6.56 -12.29 -0.49
CA GLY A 29 6.11 -13.69 -0.63
C GLY A 29 4.65 -13.84 -1.00
N LEU A 30 3.84 -12.78 -0.93
CA LEU A 30 2.39 -12.87 -1.11
C LEU A 30 1.97 -12.80 -2.59
N THR A 31 0.98 -13.60 -2.94
CA THR A 31 0.39 -13.60 -4.28
C THR A 31 -0.66 -12.49 -4.44
N LYS A 32 -0.93 -12.08 -5.69
CA LYS A 32 -1.94 -11.04 -5.94
C LYS A 32 -3.34 -11.50 -5.49
N THR A 33 -3.64 -12.79 -5.61
CA THR A 33 -4.95 -13.36 -5.26
C THR A 33 -5.19 -13.31 -3.76
N GLU A 34 -4.18 -13.67 -2.96
CA GLU A 34 -4.23 -13.58 -1.49
C GLU A 34 -4.48 -12.14 -1.03
N ILE A 35 -3.72 -11.19 -1.59
CA ILE A 35 -3.83 -9.78 -1.21
C ILE A 35 -5.19 -9.22 -1.60
N LYS A 36 -5.70 -9.55 -2.79
CA LYS A 36 -7.05 -9.16 -3.20
C LYS A 36 -8.09 -9.66 -2.19
N ARG A 37 -8.07 -10.96 -1.90
CA ARG A 37 -9.02 -11.58 -0.95
C ARG A 37 -8.92 -10.94 0.43
N TRP A 38 -7.71 -10.70 0.92
CA TRP A 38 -7.50 -10.08 2.22
C TRP A 38 -8.03 -8.65 2.27
N VAL A 39 -7.76 -7.83 1.25
CA VAL A 39 -8.26 -6.45 1.17
C VAL A 39 -9.77 -6.39 1.11
N GLU A 40 -10.39 -7.25 0.30
CA GLU A 40 -11.85 -7.30 0.16
C GLU A 40 -12.52 -7.72 1.47
N LEU A 41 -11.97 -8.73 2.16
CA LEU A 41 -12.51 -9.20 3.44
C LEU A 41 -12.28 -8.22 4.59
N PHE A 42 -11.07 -7.65 4.71
CA PHE A 42 -10.70 -6.82 5.85
C PHE A 42 -11.35 -5.44 5.80
N PHE A 43 -11.42 -4.83 4.61
CA PHE A 43 -11.99 -3.48 4.45
C PHE A 43 -13.44 -3.49 3.96
N GLY A 44 -14.01 -4.65 3.61
CA GLY A 44 -15.37 -4.74 3.07
C GLY A 44 -15.51 -3.99 1.74
N VAL A 45 -14.43 -3.95 0.94
CA VAL A 45 -14.37 -3.23 -0.35
C VAL A 45 -14.35 -4.19 -1.51
N LYS A 46 -14.62 -3.69 -2.72
CA LYS A 46 -14.47 -4.47 -3.96
C LYS A 46 -13.31 -3.95 -4.80
N VAL A 47 -12.38 -4.83 -5.16
CA VAL A 47 -11.18 -4.48 -5.92
C VAL A 47 -11.40 -4.77 -7.41
N ILE A 48 -11.24 -3.74 -8.25
CA ILE A 48 -11.32 -3.86 -9.71
C ILE A 48 -10.01 -4.44 -10.25
N ALA A 49 -8.90 -3.78 -9.93
CA ALA A 49 -7.60 -4.08 -10.53
C ALA A 49 -6.48 -3.88 -9.51
N MET A 50 -5.40 -4.62 -9.71
CA MET A 50 -4.23 -4.53 -8.84
C MET A 50 -2.92 -4.66 -9.60
N ASN A 51 -2.10 -3.62 -9.47
CA ASN A 51 -0.77 -3.52 -10.07
C ASN A 51 0.28 -3.63 -8.97
N SER A 52 1.42 -4.23 -9.30
CA SER A 52 2.47 -4.50 -8.33
C SER A 52 3.84 -4.36 -8.94
N HIS A 53 4.80 -3.83 -8.18
CA HIS A 53 6.21 -3.78 -8.57
C HIS A 53 7.10 -4.04 -7.35
N ARG A 54 8.32 -4.53 -7.57
CA ARG A 54 9.32 -4.65 -6.50
C ARG A 54 10.05 -3.33 -6.38
N LEU A 55 10.22 -2.85 -5.15
CA LEU A 55 11.02 -1.65 -4.91
C LEU A 55 12.51 -2.04 -4.94
N PRO A 56 13.37 -1.19 -5.53
CA PRO A 56 14.81 -1.40 -5.45
C PRO A 56 15.25 -1.35 -3.98
N GLY A 57 16.14 -2.27 -3.60
CA GLY A 57 16.73 -2.26 -2.27
C GLY A 57 17.52 -0.97 -2.06
N LYS A 58 17.25 -0.28 -0.96
CA LYS A 58 18.07 0.88 -0.56
C LYS A 58 19.13 0.40 0.41
N GLY A 59 20.39 0.45 -0.05
CA GLY A 59 21.54 0.29 0.84
C GLY A 59 21.55 1.43 1.85
N LYS A 60 21.64 1.09 3.13
CA LYS A 60 21.84 2.02 4.23
C LYS A 60 23.19 1.72 4.84
N ARG A 61 24.03 2.73 4.98
CA ARG A 61 25.33 2.59 5.61
C ARG A 61 25.22 2.99 7.07
N ARG A 62 25.62 2.09 7.98
CA ARG A 62 25.78 2.39 9.40
C ARG A 62 27.26 2.21 9.74
N GLY A 63 28.01 3.32 9.68
CA GLY A 63 29.45 3.32 9.89
C GLY A 63 30.20 2.48 8.84
N ARG A 64 30.85 1.40 9.28
CA ARG A 64 31.58 0.45 8.41
C ARG A 64 30.67 -0.62 7.79
N ILE A 65 29.48 -0.84 8.33
CA ILE A 65 28.58 -1.91 7.88
C ILE A 65 27.62 -1.35 6.83
N MET A 66 27.47 -2.09 5.72
CA MET A 66 26.46 -1.82 4.70
C MET A 66 25.28 -2.76 4.93
N GLU A 67 24.15 -2.19 5.34
CA GLU A 67 22.90 -2.91 5.53
C GLU A 67 21.96 -2.68 4.34
N HIS A 68 21.18 -3.68 3.98
CA HIS A 68 20.13 -3.54 2.98
C HIS A 68 18.77 -3.40 3.68
N THR A 69 17.99 -2.40 3.27
CA THR A 69 16.61 -2.28 3.75
C THR A 69 15.79 -3.47 3.25
N MET A 70 14.90 -4.00 4.09
CA MET A 70 13.98 -5.09 3.73
C MET A 70 13.29 -4.82 2.39
N HIS A 71 13.22 -5.86 1.56
CA HIS A 71 12.57 -5.80 0.26
C HIS A 71 11.05 -5.87 0.42
N TYR A 72 10.37 -4.82 -0.04
CA TYR A 72 8.92 -4.79 -0.11
C TYR A 72 8.47 -4.80 -1.57
N ARG A 73 7.32 -5.41 -1.80
CA ARG A 73 6.58 -5.23 -3.05
C ARG A 73 5.61 -4.09 -2.83
N ARG A 74 5.59 -3.12 -3.74
CA ARG A 74 4.61 -2.05 -3.73
C ARG A 74 3.46 -2.43 -4.63
N ILE A 75 2.26 -2.24 -4.12
CA ILE A 75 1.00 -2.55 -4.78
C ILE A 75 0.17 -1.28 -4.90
N ILE A 76 -0.47 -1.13 -6.05
CA ILE A 76 -1.46 -0.09 -6.34
C ILE A 76 -2.77 -0.82 -6.60
N ILE A 77 -3.77 -0.53 -5.77
CA ILE A 77 -5.08 -1.17 -5.76
C ILE A 77 -6.11 -0.17 -6.26
N THR A 78 -6.86 -0.54 -7.29
CA THR A 78 -7.99 0.25 -7.78
C THR A 78 -9.27 -0.33 -7.21
N LEU A 79 -10.00 0.47 -6.43
CA LEU A 79 -11.29 0.08 -5.87
C LEU A 79 -12.44 0.37 -6.84
N GLN A 80 -13.54 -0.34 -6.66
CA GLN A 80 -14.79 -0.03 -7.34
C GLN A 80 -15.35 1.31 -6.87
N ARG A 81 -15.95 2.07 -7.80
CA ARG A 81 -16.61 3.35 -7.48
C ARG A 81 -17.65 3.13 -6.37
N GLY A 82 -17.64 4.00 -5.36
CA GLY A 82 -18.50 3.90 -4.18
C GLY A 82 -17.84 3.22 -2.97
N TYR A 83 -16.77 2.44 -3.19
CA TYR A 83 -15.96 1.91 -2.10
C TYR A 83 -14.79 2.83 -1.79
N SER A 84 -14.55 3.04 -0.50
CA SER A 84 -13.38 3.74 0.01
C SER A 84 -12.82 2.95 1.17
N ILE A 85 -11.50 2.86 1.25
CA ILE A 85 -10.84 2.35 2.45
C ILE A 85 -10.87 3.50 3.45
N LEU A 86 -11.44 3.26 4.63
CA LEU A 86 -11.79 4.26 5.64
C LEU A 86 -10.72 5.38 5.73
N PRO A 87 -11.17 6.64 5.76
CA PRO A 87 -10.27 7.78 5.78
C PRO A 87 -9.46 7.71 7.08
N LEU A 88 -8.16 7.99 7.01
CA LEU A 88 -7.49 8.62 8.15
C LEU A 88 -8.44 9.74 8.59
N LYS A 89 -9.02 9.58 9.78
CA LYS A 89 -10.01 10.47 10.41
C LYS A 89 -9.72 11.89 9.91
N LYS A 90 -10.70 12.61 9.33
CA LYS A 90 -10.56 14.06 9.16
C LYS A 90 -10.04 14.56 10.51
N ILE A 91 -8.76 14.95 10.59
CA ILE A 91 -8.31 15.80 11.66
C ILE A 91 -9.16 17.03 11.42
N ASN A 92 -10.11 17.28 12.32
CA ASN A 92 -10.90 18.49 12.32
C ASN A 92 -9.90 19.66 12.28
N LEU A 93 -9.66 20.22 11.10
CA LEU A 93 -9.08 21.54 10.96
C LEU A 93 -10.25 22.54 11.08
N ASN A 94 -10.88 22.52 12.25
CA ASN A 94 -11.67 23.63 12.75
C ASN A 94 -10.94 24.14 14.00
N THR A 95 -9.86 24.86 13.75
CA THR A 95 -9.50 26.10 14.44
C THR A 95 -8.98 27.04 13.37
#